data_AF-X6Q3N5-F1
#
_entry.id   AF-X6Q3N5-F1
#
_cell.length_a   1.000
_cell.length_b   1.000
_cell.length_c   1.000
_cell.angle_alpha   90.00
_cell.angle_beta   90.00
_cell.angle_gamma   90.00
#
_symmetry.space_group_name_H-M   'P 1'
#
loop_
_entity.id
_entity.type
_entity.pdbx_description
1 polymer ?
#
loop_
_entity_poly.entity_id
_entity_poly.type
_entity_poly.pdbx_seq_one_letter_code
_entity_poly.pdbx_strand_id
1 'polypeptide(L)'
;MDVGYLRTTGASFTPDSLNAFHNVDATSERGINKLPFVSTRIQGVAGTNPINYELFGVKADNQEQAQLFMKLYKEGKISVTGGLIVVTQEATQQLANGRYRLSLKVYNQDHEVVLENIFKVVVTDDELPVE
;
A
#
# COMPACT_ATOMS: atom_id res chain seq x y z
N MET A 1 -24.01 -21.99 6.31
CA MET A 1 -22.87 -22.90 6.09
C MET A 1 -21.93 -22.13 5.19
N ASP A 2 -20.75 -21.81 5.70
CA ASP A 2 -19.72 -21.15 4.89
C ASP A 2 -19.12 -22.23 3.99
N VAL A 3 -19.06 -21.96 2.68
CA VAL A 3 -18.58 -22.94 1.68
C VAL A 3 -17.11 -22.67 1.34
N GLY A 4 -16.63 -21.45 1.60
CA GLY A 4 -15.26 -21.02 1.33
C GLY A 4 -14.24 -21.35 2.43
N TYR A 5 -13.00 -20.96 2.16
CA TYR A 5 -11.97 -20.81 3.19
C TYR A 5 -11.12 -19.58 2.90
N LEU A 6 -10.49 -19.04 3.93
CA LEU A 6 -9.47 -18.00 3.83
C LEU A 6 -8.36 -18.29 4.83
N ARG A 7 -7.12 -18.41 4.33
CA ARG A 7 -5.91 -18.64 5.11
C ARG A 7 -4.91 -17.52 4.85
N THR A 8 -4.57 -16.80 5.91
CA THR A 8 -3.61 -15.70 5.88
C THR A 8 -2.41 -15.92 6.80
N THR A 9 -2.30 -17.10 7.44
CA THR A 9 -1.12 -17.47 8.22
C THR A 9 0.10 -17.51 7.31
N GLY A 10 1.12 -16.69 7.63
CA GLY A 10 2.31 -16.52 6.79
C GLY A 10 2.16 -15.45 5.70
N ALA A 11 1.04 -14.74 5.66
CA ALA A 11 0.86 -13.63 4.73
C ALA A 11 1.89 -12.53 5.03
N SER A 12 2.62 -12.11 4.00
CA SER A 12 3.68 -11.11 4.12
C SER A 12 4.01 -10.47 2.79
N PHE A 13 4.63 -9.30 2.85
CA PHE A 13 5.24 -8.66 1.69
C PHE A 13 6.75 -8.89 1.72
N THR A 14 7.36 -9.00 0.54
CA THR A 14 8.82 -9.13 0.41
C THR A 14 9.25 -8.36 -0.84
N PRO A 15 9.79 -7.14 -0.70
CA PRO A 15 10.05 -6.40 0.55
C PRO A 15 8.75 -5.98 1.27
N ASP A 16 8.84 -5.73 2.59
CA ASP A 16 7.71 -5.28 3.44
C ASP A 16 7.43 -3.78 3.34
N SER A 17 8.13 -3.10 2.45
CA SER A 17 8.10 -1.66 2.29
C SER A 17 8.25 -1.21 0.85
N LEU A 18 7.73 -0.01 0.59
CA LEU A 18 7.87 0.73 -0.66
C LEU A 18 8.35 2.14 -0.34
N ASN A 19 9.39 2.58 -1.03
CA ASN A 19 9.81 3.98 -1.01
C ASN A 19 9.03 4.74 -2.10
N ALA A 20 8.51 5.91 -1.73
CA ALA A 20 7.79 6.81 -2.61
C ALA A 20 8.37 8.22 -2.44
N PHE A 21 8.74 8.85 -3.55
CA PHE A 21 9.55 10.06 -3.52
C PHE A 21 8.76 11.31 -3.94
N HIS A 22 9.09 12.46 -3.34
CA HIS A 22 8.61 13.76 -3.83
C HIS A 22 9.33 14.16 -5.11
N ASN A 23 10.66 14.05 -5.13
CA ASN A 23 11.49 14.48 -6.24
C ASN A 23 11.81 13.26 -7.11
N VAL A 24 10.98 13.03 -8.12
CA VAL A 24 11.27 12.04 -9.17
C VAL A 24 12.09 12.73 -10.26
N ASP A 25 13.19 12.11 -10.68
CA ASP A 25 13.97 12.59 -11.84
C ASP A 25 13.05 12.74 -13.06
N ALA A 26 12.89 13.98 -13.51
CA ALA A 26 12.02 14.34 -14.62
C ALA A 26 12.46 13.74 -15.96
N THR A 27 13.71 13.26 -16.07
CA THR A 27 14.27 12.60 -17.25
C THR A 27 14.16 11.08 -17.21
N SER A 28 13.84 10.50 -16.05
CA SER A 28 13.62 9.06 -15.90
C SER A 28 12.30 8.62 -16.55
N GLU A 29 12.20 7.34 -16.94
CA GLU A 29 10.94 6.76 -17.45
C GLU A 29 9.77 6.97 -16.49
N ARG A 30 10.02 6.91 -15.18
CA ARG A 30 9.03 7.14 -14.12
C ARG A 30 8.57 8.60 -14.12
N GLY A 31 9.49 9.57 -14.19
CA GLY A 31 9.17 10.99 -14.20
C GLY A 31 8.39 11.39 -15.45
N ILE A 32 8.90 11.01 -16.63
CA ILE A 32 8.29 11.33 -17.93
C ILE A 32 6.85 10.80 -18.02
N ASN A 33 6.65 9.52 -17.67
CA ASN A 33 5.34 8.86 -17.79
C ASN A 33 4.48 8.96 -16.52
N LYS A 34 4.93 9.71 -15.49
CA LYS A 34 4.27 9.84 -14.19
C LYS A 34 3.91 8.49 -13.54
N LEU A 35 4.79 7.49 -13.67
CA LEU A 35 4.51 6.13 -13.19
C LEU A 35 4.39 6.10 -11.65
N PRO A 36 3.40 5.37 -11.10
CA PRO A 36 3.20 5.24 -9.67
C PRO A 36 4.26 4.35 -9.02
N PHE A 37 4.49 4.55 -7.73
CA PHE A 37 5.25 3.62 -6.90
C PHE A 37 4.37 2.41 -6.58
N VAL A 38 4.88 1.20 -6.82
CA VAL A 38 4.10 -0.04 -6.72
C VAL A 38 4.85 -1.04 -5.86
N SER A 39 4.16 -1.64 -4.88
CA SER A 39 4.72 -2.70 -4.06
C SER A 39 4.84 -4.02 -4.84
N THR A 40 5.55 -4.99 -4.29
CA THR A 40 5.33 -6.39 -4.66
C THR A 40 3.94 -6.83 -4.20
N ARG A 41 3.41 -7.89 -4.81
CA ARG A 41 2.14 -8.49 -4.38
C ARG A 41 2.34 -9.20 -3.04
N ILE A 42 1.39 -9.06 -2.11
CA ILE A 42 1.37 -9.85 -0.88
C ILE A 42 1.40 -11.35 -1.20
N GLN A 43 2.27 -12.09 -0.49
CA GLN A 43 2.41 -13.54 -0.60
C GLN A 43 1.76 -14.22 0.61
N GLY A 44 1.56 -15.54 0.54
CA GLY A 44 1.08 -16.34 1.68
C GLY A 44 -0.43 -16.25 1.95
N VAL A 45 -1.21 -15.60 1.08
CA VAL A 45 -2.68 -15.60 1.12
C VAL A 45 -3.21 -16.73 0.24
N ALA A 46 -4.06 -17.59 0.81
CA ALA A 46 -4.77 -18.65 0.08
C ALA A 46 -6.25 -18.65 0.49
N GLY A 47 -7.14 -18.92 -0.45
CA GLY A 47 -8.57 -18.92 -0.17
C GLY A 47 -9.41 -19.21 -1.41
N THR A 48 -10.71 -19.37 -1.20
CA THR A 48 -11.67 -19.53 -2.29
C THR A 48 -11.78 -18.23 -3.07
N ASN A 49 -11.62 -18.32 -4.41
CA ASN A 49 -11.73 -17.15 -5.29
C ASN A 49 -13.19 -16.68 -5.41
N PRO A 50 -13.41 -15.36 -5.57
CA PRO A 50 -12.41 -14.29 -5.62
C PRO A 50 -11.91 -13.86 -4.23
N ILE A 51 -10.60 -13.63 -4.10
CA ILE A 51 -9.98 -13.00 -2.93
C ILE A 51 -9.75 -11.52 -3.22
N ASN A 52 -10.27 -10.67 -2.34
CA ASN A 52 -10.21 -9.22 -2.44
C ASN A 52 -9.34 -8.62 -1.34
N TYR A 53 -8.83 -7.42 -1.62
CA TYR A 53 -7.92 -6.69 -0.75
C TYR A 53 -8.36 -5.23 -0.69
N GLU A 54 -8.40 -4.66 0.50
CA GLU A 54 -8.67 -3.23 0.68
C GLU A 54 -7.82 -2.65 1.81
N LEU A 55 -7.59 -1.33 1.77
CA LEU A 55 -6.96 -0.63 2.87
C LEU A 55 -7.95 -0.52 4.04
N PHE A 56 -7.61 -1.13 5.17
CA PHE A 56 -8.42 -1.08 6.38
C PHE A 56 -8.08 0.14 7.24
N GLY A 57 -6.79 0.45 7.37
CA GLY A 57 -6.34 1.56 8.19
C GLY A 57 -4.88 1.90 7.99
N VAL A 58 -4.50 3.08 8.48
CA VAL A 58 -3.14 3.62 8.38
C VAL A 58 -2.71 4.18 9.71
N LYS A 59 -1.51 3.83 10.15
CA LYS A 59 -0.80 4.51 11.25
C LYS A 59 0.33 5.34 10.66
N ALA A 60 0.41 6.60 11.07
CA ALA A 60 1.46 7.55 10.70
C ALA A 60 2.01 8.21 11.97
N ASP A 61 2.94 9.16 11.81
CA ASP A 61 3.55 9.85 12.94
C ASP A 61 2.55 10.73 13.70
N ASN A 62 1.52 11.23 13.01
CA ASN A 62 0.39 11.91 13.64
C ASN A 62 -0.95 11.57 12.94
N GLN A 63 -2.05 11.92 13.61
CA GLN A 63 -3.40 11.59 13.15
C GLN A 63 -3.78 12.30 11.86
N GLU A 64 -3.31 13.53 11.64
CA GLU A 64 -3.60 14.32 10.43
C GLU A 64 -2.97 13.68 9.18
N GLN A 65 -1.72 13.20 9.29
CA GLN A 65 -1.05 12.46 8.23
C GLN A 65 -1.79 11.16 7.88
N ALA A 66 -2.24 10.41 8.89
CA ALA A 66 -3.02 9.19 8.66
C ALA A 66 -4.37 9.51 7.98
N GLN A 67 -5.05 10.57 8.40
CA GLN A 67 -6.30 11.03 7.78
C GLN A 67 -6.09 11.47 6.33
N LEU A 68 -5.03 12.22 6.05
CA LEU A 68 -4.69 12.64 4.69
C LEU A 68 -4.40 11.43 3.79
N PHE A 69 -3.65 10.46 4.27
CA PHE A 69 -3.41 9.22 3.53
C PHE A 69 -4.72 8.51 3.19
N MET A 70 -5.62 8.34 4.17
CA MET A 70 -6.93 7.73 3.95
C MET A 70 -7.82 8.55 3.00
N LYS A 71 -7.70 9.89 3.01
CA LYS A 71 -8.38 10.76 2.03
C LYS A 71 -7.86 10.50 0.61
N LEU A 72 -6.54 10.45 0.41
CA LEU A 72 -5.93 10.17 -0.88
C LEU A 72 -6.28 8.77 -1.41
N TYR A 73 -6.43 7.78 -0.52
CA TYR A 73 -6.96 6.46 -0.86
C TYR A 73 -8.39 6.54 -1.39
N LYS A 74 -9.29 7.28 -0.73
CA LYS A 74 -10.68 7.48 -1.18
C LYS A 74 -10.77 8.25 -2.50
N GLU A 75 -9.81 9.13 -2.77
CA GLU A 75 -9.68 9.86 -4.05
C GLU A 75 -9.07 9.01 -5.17
N GLY A 76 -8.65 7.76 -4.90
CA GLY A 76 -8.05 6.86 -5.89
C GLY A 76 -6.58 7.15 -6.21
N LYS A 77 -5.94 8.10 -5.52
CA LYS A 77 -4.50 8.41 -5.67
C LYS A 77 -3.61 7.37 -4.98
N ILE A 78 -4.16 6.65 -4.01
CA ILE A 78 -3.57 5.46 -3.42
C ILE A 78 -4.57 4.33 -3.60
N SER A 79 -4.13 3.14 -3.95
CA SER A 79 -5.03 1.99 -4.11
C SER A 79 -4.40 0.69 -3.67
N VAL A 80 -5.27 -0.27 -3.31
CA VAL A 80 -4.91 -1.66 -3.07
C VAL A 80 -5.63 -2.48 -4.12
N THR A 81 -4.89 -3.08 -5.06
CA THR A 81 -5.47 -3.84 -6.17
C THR A 81 -4.78 -5.18 -6.34
N GLY A 82 -5.54 -6.27 -6.26
CA GLY A 82 -5.00 -7.63 -6.36
C GLY A 82 -3.86 -7.93 -5.36
N GLY A 83 -3.85 -7.25 -4.20
CA GLY A 83 -2.79 -7.40 -3.19
C GLY A 83 -1.50 -6.60 -3.50
N LEU A 84 -1.53 -5.70 -4.49
CA LEU A 84 -0.52 -4.67 -4.73
C LEU A 84 -0.96 -3.36 -4.08
N ILE A 85 0.00 -2.61 -3.55
CA ILE A 85 -0.21 -1.24 -3.08
C ILE A 85 0.37 -0.30 -4.12
N VAL A 86 -0.43 0.65 -4.57
CA VAL A 86 -0.08 1.63 -5.61
C VAL A 86 -0.19 3.03 -5.02
N VAL A 87 0.87 3.82 -5.14
CA VAL A 87 0.95 5.21 -4.69
C VAL A 87 1.32 6.08 -5.89
N THR A 88 0.43 6.96 -6.33
CA THR A 88 0.73 7.87 -7.45
C THR A 88 1.74 8.95 -7.05
N GLN A 89 2.41 9.54 -8.03
CA GLN A 89 3.27 10.71 -7.76
C GLN A 89 2.46 11.91 -7.23
N GLU A 90 1.20 12.06 -7.63
CA GLU A 90 0.32 13.08 -7.06
C GLU A 90 0.01 12.86 -5.58
N ALA A 91 -0.07 11.59 -5.14
CA ALA A 91 -0.19 11.27 -3.72
C ALA A 91 1.08 11.68 -2.98
N THR A 92 2.27 11.40 -3.53
CA THR A 92 3.52 11.76 -2.87
C THR A 92 3.65 13.26 -2.68
N GLN A 93 3.29 14.09 -3.67
CA GLN A 93 3.32 15.57 -3.54
C GLN A 93 2.45 16.15 -2.41
N GLN A 94 1.47 15.39 -1.92
CA GLN A 94 0.56 15.83 -0.85
C GLN A 94 0.90 15.22 0.50
N LEU A 95 1.52 14.04 0.53
CA LEU A 95 1.92 13.39 1.77
C LEU A 95 3.11 14.14 2.38
N ALA A 96 3.24 14.04 3.70
CA ALA A 96 4.43 14.51 4.38
C ALA A 96 5.51 13.41 4.35
N ASN A 97 6.77 13.80 4.47
CA ASN A 97 7.83 12.83 4.74
C ASN A 97 7.51 12.06 6.03
N GLY A 98 7.66 10.75 5.99
CA GLY A 98 7.27 9.90 7.10
C GLY A 98 7.09 8.44 6.74
N ARG A 99 6.65 7.67 7.73
CA ARG A 99 6.45 6.23 7.63
C ARG A 99 4.98 5.88 7.90
N TYR A 100 4.31 5.43 6.87
CA TYR A 100 2.91 5.03 6.91
C TYR A 100 2.85 3.51 7.01
N ARG A 101 2.27 2.97 8.09
CA ARG A 101 2.02 1.53 8.26
C ARG A 101 0.58 1.22 7.89
N LEU A 102 0.39 0.31 6.96
CA LEU A 102 -0.88 -0.03 6.36
C LEU A 102 -1.39 -1.33 6.95
N SER A 103 -2.62 -1.32 7.42
CA SER A 103 -3.39 -2.52 7.74
C SER A 103 -4.29 -2.84 6.56
N LEU A 104 -4.25 -4.09 6.07
CA LEU A 104 -5.05 -4.52 4.92
C LEU A 104 -6.15 -5.47 5.35
N LYS A 105 -7.37 -5.29 4.86
CA LYS A 105 -8.40 -6.31 4.97
C LYS A 105 -8.33 -7.21 3.75
N VAL A 106 -8.25 -8.51 4.00
CA VAL A 106 -8.31 -9.57 3.00
C VAL A 106 -9.63 -10.29 3.20
N TYR A 107 -10.41 -10.44 2.14
CA TYR A 107 -11.73 -11.05 2.27
C TYR A 107 -12.14 -11.82 1.01
N ASN A 108 -12.97 -12.83 1.18
CA ASN A 108 -13.78 -13.44 0.14
C ASN A 108 -15.25 -13.41 0.56
N GLN A 109 -16.12 -14.19 -0.09
CA GLN A 109 -17.56 -14.11 0.11
C GLN A 109 -17.98 -14.31 1.58
N ASP A 110 -17.34 -15.24 2.29
CA ASP A 110 -17.80 -15.70 3.60
C ASP A 110 -16.78 -15.39 4.73
N HIS A 111 -15.57 -14.94 4.39
CA HIS A 111 -14.50 -14.72 5.36
C HIS A 111 -13.77 -13.39 5.15
N GLU A 112 -13.38 -12.76 6.25
CA GLU A 112 -12.50 -11.59 6.26
C GLU A 112 -11.45 -11.69 7.37
N VAL A 113 -10.27 -11.17 7.10
CA VAL A 113 -9.18 -11.04 8.07
C VAL A 113 -8.49 -9.70 7.87
N VAL A 114 -8.24 -8.98 8.96
CA VAL A 114 -7.42 -7.78 8.96
C VAL A 114 -5.97 -8.15 9.26
N LEU A 115 -5.08 -7.81 8.34
CA LEU A 115 -3.63 -7.94 8.48
C LEU A 115 -3.07 -6.60 8.97
N GLU A 116 -2.87 -6.50 10.27
CA GLU A 116 -2.48 -5.26 10.94
C GLU A 116 -1.04 -4.85 10.62
N ASN A 117 -0.85 -3.60 10.18
CA ASN A 117 0.47 -2.97 9.95
C ASN A 117 1.41 -3.81 9.06
N ILE A 118 0.84 -4.53 8.09
CA ILE A 118 1.51 -5.55 7.29
C ILE A 118 2.44 -4.98 6.20
N PHE A 119 2.28 -3.71 5.85
CA PHE A 119 3.12 -3.04 4.84
C PHE A 119 3.47 -1.61 5.24
N LYS A 120 4.60 -1.12 4.75
CA LYS A 120 5.09 0.24 5.02
C LYS A 120 5.30 1.04 3.75
N VAL A 121 4.65 2.19 3.64
CA VAL A 121 5.00 3.22 2.65
C VAL A 121 5.91 4.24 3.32
N VAL A 122 7.10 4.43 2.77
CA VAL A 122 8.10 5.39 3.24
C VAL A 122 8.13 6.54 2.25
N VAL A 123 7.71 7.72 2.69
CA VAL A 123 7.72 8.94 1.88
C VAL A 123 8.94 9.78 2.26
N THR A 124 9.77 10.12 1.27
CA THR A 124 10.96 10.98 1.42
C THR A 124 11.11 11.93 0.25
N ASP A 125 11.92 12.97 0.41
CA ASP A 125 12.15 13.95 -0.65
C ASP A 125 12.86 13.32 -1.84
N ASP A 126 14.02 12.70 -1.59
CA ASP A 126 14.86 12.12 -2.63
C ASP A 126 14.99 10.61 -2.44
N GLU A 127 15.25 9.91 -3.56
CA GLU A 127 15.81 8.56 -3.53
C GLU A 127 17.21 8.68 -2.94
N LEU A 128 17.36 8.34 -1.65
CA LEU A 128 18.66 8.42 -0.99
C LEU A 128 19.70 7.74 -1.90
N PRO A 129 20.81 8.42 -2.24
CA PRO A 129 21.87 7.77 -2.99
C PRO A 129 22.30 6.55 -2.19
N VAL A 130 22.32 5.40 -2.86
CA VAL A 130 22.92 4.19 -2.31
C VAL A 130 24.41 4.51 -2.21
N GLU A 131 24.92 4.75 -1.00
CA GLU A 131 26.36 4.79 -0.73
C GLU A 131 27.00 3.42 -0.99
#